data_AF-A0A377GXZ0-F1
#
_entry.id   AF-A0A377GXZ0-F1
#
_cell.length_a   1.000
_cell.length_b   1.000
_cell.length_c   1.000
_cell.angle_alpha   90.00
_cell.angle_beta   90.00
_cell.angle_gamma   90.00
#
_symmetry.space_group_name_H-M   'P 1'
#
loop_
_entity.id
_entity.type
_entity.pdbx_description
1 polymer ?
#
loop_
_entity_poly.entity_id
_entity_poly.type
_entity_poly.pdbx_seq_one_letter_code
_entity_poly.pdbx_strand_id
1 'polypeptide(L)'
;MLRKIFFILTLLLSITACTSYTPKEINNRYLRLSRNLDNLMSDKIVEKKRANLEKNFENFYNGMLEYRNKNYVIDTEYLNYYLEEVAIKLQYLRDLKD
;
A
#
# COMPACT_ATOMS: atom_id res chain seq x y z
N MET A 1 22.93 -18.66 18.82
CA MET A 1 22.44 -18.73 17.42
C MET A 1 20.91 -18.91 17.29
N LEU A 2 20.20 -19.49 18.28
CA LEU A 2 18.73 -19.65 18.22
C LEU A 2 17.90 -18.36 18.13
N ARG A 3 18.35 -17.25 18.75
CA ARG A 3 17.63 -15.95 18.72
C ARG A 3 17.53 -15.31 17.32
N LYS A 4 18.46 -15.63 16.41
CA LYS A 4 18.47 -15.07 15.05
C LYS A 4 17.51 -15.80 14.10
N ILE A 5 17.25 -17.10 14.33
CA ILE A 5 16.34 -17.89 13.50
C ILE A 5 14.88 -17.48 13.75
N PHE A 6 14.51 -17.15 15.00
CA PHE A 6 13.15 -16.73 15.34
C PHE A 6 12.75 -15.41 14.68
N PHE A 7 13.72 -14.50 14.45
CA PHE A 7 13.49 -13.24 13.73
C PHE A 7 13.35 -13.40 12.21
N ILE A 8 13.87 -14.50 11.65
CA ILE A 8 13.74 -14.80 10.22
C ILE A 8 12.42 -15.54 9.95
N LEU A 9 11.94 -16.34 10.90
CA LEU A 9 10.69 -17.11 10.75
C LEU A 9 9.43 -16.22 10.84
N THR A 10 9.46 -15.13 11.60
CA THR A 10 8.34 -14.16 11.63
C THR A 10 8.25 -13.28 10.39
N LEU A 11 9.29 -13.23 9.55
CA LEU A 11 9.28 -12.48 8.29
C LEU A 11 8.53 -13.23 7.16
N LEU A 12 8.36 -14.55 7.28
CA LEU A 12 7.75 -15.42 6.26
C LEU A 12 6.25 -15.66 6.45
N LEU A 13 5.65 -15.19 7.55
CA LEU A 13 4.22 -15.38 7.85
C LEU A 13 3.33 -14.20 7.45
N SER A 14 3.86 -13.29 6.64
CA SER A 14 3.09 -12.17 6.12
C SER A 14 2.26 -12.62 4.92
N ILE A 15 0.94 -12.58 5.10
CA ILE A 15 -0.11 -12.25 4.11
C ILE A 15 -0.47 -13.28 3.02
N THR A 16 -1.27 -14.27 3.40
CA THR A 16 -2.48 -14.61 2.61
C THR A 16 -3.73 -14.27 3.40
N ALA A 17 -3.76 -13.06 4.01
CA ALA A 17 -5.04 -12.48 4.38
C ALA A 17 -5.79 -12.26 3.06
N CYS A 18 -6.90 -12.98 2.86
CA CYS A 18 -7.77 -12.84 1.70
C CYS A 18 -8.17 -11.37 1.59
N THR A 19 -7.49 -10.62 0.73
CA THR A 19 -7.62 -9.18 0.69
C THR A 19 -8.90 -8.86 -0.07
N SER A 20 -9.87 -8.24 0.59
CA SER A 20 -11.16 -7.89 -0.04
C SER A 20 -10.98 -6.69 -0.95
N TYR A 21 -11.44 -6.83 -2.20
CA TYR A 21 -11.52 -5.78 -3.21
C TYR A 21 -12.99 -5.43 -3.43
N THR A 22 -13.71 -5.10 -2.36
CA THR A 22 -15.01 -4.43 -2.49
C THR A 22 -14.79 -2.91 -2.49
N PRO A 23 -15.67 -2.10 -3.11
CA PRO A 23 -15.51 -0.65 -3.12
C PRO A 23 -15.30 -0.03 -1.73
N LYS A 24 -16.06 -0.52 -0.73
CA LYS A 24 -15.93 -0.07 0.66
C LYS A 24 -14.55 -0.37 1.26
N GLU A 25 -14.04 -1.58 1.07
CA GLU A 25 -12.74 -1.98 1.62
C GLU A 25 -11.57 -1.27 0.93
N ILE A 26 -11.67 -1.05 -0.38
CA ILE A 26 -10.69 -0.26 -1.13
C ILE A 26 -10.68 1.19 -0.65
N ASN A 27 -11.85 1.81 -0.50
CA ASN A 27 -11.95 3.15 0.04
C ASN A 27 -11.34 3.25 1.46
N ASN A 28 -11.67 2.32 2.35
CA ASN A 28 -11.15 2.31 3.72
C ASN A 28 -9.61 2.21 3.75
N ARG A 29 -9.04 1.33 2.93
CA ARG A 29 -7.59 1.17 2.83
C ARG A 29 -6.92 2.41 2.25
N TYR A 30 -7.49 2.98 1.19
CA TYR A 30 -7.01 4.22 0.59
C TYR A 30 -7.03 5.38 1.58
N LEU A 31 -8.14 5.60 2.30
CA LEU A 31 -8.26 6.67 3.29
C LEU A 31 -7.24 6.51 4.43
N ARG A 32 -6.99 5.28 4.88
CA ARG A 32 -5.97 5.01 5.90
C ARG A 32 -4.56 5.37 5.40
N LEU A 33 -4.21 4.97 4.18
CA LEU A 33 -2.91 5.32 3.59
C LEU A 33 -2.77 6.83 3.36
N SER A 34 -3.83 7.49 2.89
CA SER A 34 -3.86 8.94 2.70
C SER A 34 -3.65 9.69 4.02
N ARG A 35 -4.34 9.32 5.10
CA ARG A 35 -4.09 9.93 6.43
C ARG A 35 -2.67 9.70 6.92
N ASN A 36 -2.08 8.55 6.63
CA ASN A 36 -0.68 8.30 6.98
C ASN A 36 0.27 9.20 6.19
N LEU A 37 -0.07 9.56 4.95
CA LEU A 37 0.69 10.56 4.18
C LEU A 37 0.52 11.94 4.79
N ASP A 38 -0.70 12.36 5.13
CA ASP A 38 -0.94 13.66 5.77
C ASP A 38 -0.14 13.78 7.08
N ASN A 39 -0.12 12.72 7.90
CA ASN A 39 0.67 12.65 9.13
C ASN A 39 2.19 12.62 8.88
N LEU A 40 2.65 12.06 7.76
CA LEU A 40 4.07 12.12 7.39
C LEU A 40 4.48 13.55 7.07
N MET A 41 3.60 14.30 6.41
CA MET A 41 3.83 15.68 5.98
C MET A 41 3.66 16.71 7.09
N SER A 42 2.94 16.38 8.17
CA SER A 42 2.75 17.30 9.31
C SER A 42 3.98 17.44 10.21
N ASP A 43 4.89 16.45 10.16
CA ASP A 43 6.10 16.40 10.98
C ASP A 43 7.36 16.56 10.11
N LYS A 44 8.53 16.69 10.75
CA LYS A 44 9.80 16.51 10.03
C LYS A 44 9.82 15.12 9.38
N ILE A 45 10.06 15.11 8.07
CA ILE A 45 10.13 13.87 7.29
C ILE A 45 11.28 13.01 7.81
N VAL A 46 10.93 11.78 8.22
CA VAL A 46 11.89 10.74 8.60
C VAL A 46 11.92 9.73 7.45
N GLU A 47 13.06 9.62 6.77
CA GLU A 47 13.21 8.82 5.54
C GLU A 47 12.71 7.38 5.70
N LYS A 48 12.98 6.74 6.84
CA LYS A 48 12.47 5.40 7.14
C LYS A 48 10.94 5.32 7.15
N LYS A 49 10.25 6.34 7.67
CA LYS A 49 8.77 6.41 7.66
C LYS A 49 8.24 6.64 6.24
N ARG A 50 8.87 7.55 5.49
CA ARG A 50 8.55 7.83 4.08
C ARG A 50 8.67 6.57 3.22
N ALA A 51 9.82 5.90 3.26
CA ALA A 51 10.08 4.66 2.50
C ALA A 51 9.12 3.52 2.88
N ASN A 52 8.77 3.37 4.16
CA ASN A 52 7.79 2.39 4.59
C ASN A 52 6.39 2.71 4.06
N LEU A 53 6.01 4.00 4.04
CA LEU A 53 4.73 4.42 3.48
C LEU A 53 4.69 4.24 1.96
N GLU A 54 5.77 4.55 1.25
CA GLU A 54 5.93 4.27 -0.19
C GLU A 54 5.66 2.80 -0.48
N LYS A 55 6.35 1.88 0.20
CA LYS A 55 6.14 0.43 0.04
C LYS A 55 4.69 0.01 0.29
N ASN A 56 4.02 0.63 1.26
CA ASN A 56 2.60 0.32 1.54
C ASN A 56 1.68 0.78 0.41
N PHE A 57 1.92 1.96 -0.18
CA PHE A 57 1.19 2.40 -1.37
C PHE A 57 1.51 1.51 -2.58
N GLU A 58 2.76 1.10 -2.80
CA GLU A 58 3.14 0.20 -3.89
C GLU A 58 2.43 -1.16 -3.78
N ASN A 59 2.43 -1.75 -2.59
CA ASN A 59 1.71 -3.00 -2.34
C ASN A 59 0.20 -2.86 -2.57
N PHE A 60 -0.39 -1.72 -2.19
CA PHE A 60 -1.80 -1.45 -2.42
C PHE A 60 -2.12 -1.29 -3.92
N TYR A 61 -1.33 -0.51 -4.64
CA TYR A 61 -1.44 -0.32 -6.08
C TYR A 61 -1.32 -1.64 -6.84
N ASN A 62 -0.25 -2.40 -6.57
CA ASN A 62 0.01 -3.68 -7.23
C ASN A 62 -1.10 -4.69 -6.95
N GLY A 63 -1.60 -4.73 -5.72
CA GLY A 63 -2.74 -5.59 -5.36
C GLY A 63 -4.01 -5.26 -6.16
N MET A 64 -4.35 -3.97 -6.28
CA MET A 64 -5.51 -3.54 -7.09
C MET A 64 -5.32 -3.87 -8.58
N LEU A 65 -4.12 -3.62 -9.11
CA LEU A 65 -3.77 -3.92 -10.50
C LEU A 65 -3.88 -5.41 -10.79
N GLU A 66 -3.32 -6.25 -9.91
CA GLU A 66 -3.38 -7.70 -10.01
C GLU A 66 -4.82 -8.21 -9.93
N TYR A 67 -5.62 -7.71 -8.97
CA TYR A 67 -7.02 -8.08 -8.85
C TYR A 67 -7.82 -7.72 -10.11
N ARG A 68 -7.67 -6.49 -10.63
CA ARG A 68 -8.32 -6.05 -11.87
C ARG A 68 -7.96 -6.96 -13.04
N ASN A 69 -6.67 -7.25 -13.22
CA ASN A 69 -6.19 -8.08 -14.33
C ASN A 69 -6.67 -9.54 -14.23
N LYS A 70 -6.77 -10.10 -13.01
CA LYS A 70 -7.27 -11.47 -12.78
C LYS A 70 -8.79 -11.59 -12.88
N ASN A 71 -9.51 -10.49 -12.68
CA ASN A 71 -10.98 -10.48 -12.59
C ASN A 71 -11.60 -9.63 -13.72
N TYR A 72 -11.05 -9.71 -14.94
CA TYR A 72 -11.48 -8.91 -16.10
C TYR A 72 -12.94 -9.16 -16.54
N VAL A 73 -13.58 -10.21 -16.04
CA VAL A 73 -14.98 -10.58 -16.34
C VAL A 73 -16.01 -9.91 -15.43
N ILE A 74 -15.57 -9.31 -14.31
CA ILE A 74 -16.43 -8.53 -13.41
C ILE A 74 -16.08 -7.05 -13.49
N ASP A 75 -17.06 -6.20 -13.21
CA ASP A 75 -16.84 -4.75 -13.16
C ASP A 75 -15.86 -4.40 -12.04
N THR A 76 -14.69 -3.95 -12.46
CA THR A 76 -13.59 -3.48 -11.62
C THR A 76 -13.19 -2.05 -11.99
N GLU A 77 -14.00 -1.34 -12.76
CA GLU A 77 -13.69 0.00 -13.28
C GLU A 77 -13.54 1.02 -12.14
N TYR A 78 -14.27 0.82 -11.04
CA TYR A 78 -14.14 1.65 -9.83
C TYR A 78 -12.71 1.67 -9.25
N LEU A 79 -11.87 0.66 -9.56
CA LEU A 79 -10.47 0.64 -9.14
C LEU A 79 -9.60 1.66 -9.88
N ASN A 80 -10.01 2.12 -11.07
CA ASN A 80 -9.23 3.07 -11.87
C ASN A 80 -8.99 4.38 -11.12
N TYR A 81 -10.03 4.91 -10.46
CA TYR A 81 -9.91 6.08 -9.59
C TYR A 81 -8.80 5.89 -8.53
N TYR A 82 -8.81 4.76 -7.82
CA TYR A 82 -7.83 4.50 -6.77
C TYR A 82 -6.42 4.24 -7.31
N LEU A 83 -6.31 3.61 -8.48
CA LEU A 83 -5.02 3.39 -9.13
C LEU A 83 -4.37 4.72 -9.51
N GLU A 84 -5.13 5.64 -10.12
CA GLU A 84 -4.67 6.99 -10.47
C GLU A 84 -4.26 7.78 -9.22
N GLU A 85 -5.14 7.84 -8.22
CA GLU A 85 -4.90 8.55 -6.96
C GLU A 85 -3.66 8.03 -6.21
N VAL A 86 -3.48 6.70 -6.17
CA VAL A 86 -2.30 6.09 -5.54
C VAL A 86 -1.04 6.34 -6.35
N ALA A 87 -1.10 6.34 -7.69
CA ALA A 87 0.05 6.64 -8.53
C ALA A 87 0.57 8.08 -8.28
N ILE A 88 -0.34 9.05 -8.15
CA ILE A 88 0.00 10.44 -7.81
C ILE A 88 0.69 10.50 -6.44
N LYS A 89 0.12 9.86 -5.40
CA LYS A 89 0.70 9.86 -4.05
C LYS A 89 2.04 9.12 -3.96
N LEU A 90 2.24 8.07 -4.78
CA LEU A 90 3.52 7.41 -4.92
C LEU A 90 4.57 8.34 -5.51
N GLN A 91 4.22 9.11 -6.54
CA GLN A 91 5.13 10.09 -7.10
C GLN A 91 5.53 11.14 -6.07
N TYR A 92 4.56 11.68 -5.31
CA TYR A 92 4.87 12.61 -4.22
C TYR A 92 5.84 12.01 -3.19
N LEU A 93 5.62 10.76 -2.76
CA LEU A 93 6.54 10.11 -1.83
C LEU A 93 7.95 9.93 -2.39
N ARG A 94 8.08 9.71 -3.71
CA ARG A 94 9.37 9.58 -4.39
C ARG A 94 10.08 10.92 -4.56
N ASP A 95 9.32 11.99 -4.79
CA ASP A 95 9.86 13.35 -4.90
C ASP A 95 10.37 13.88 -3.55
N LEU A 96 9.85 13.37 -2.43
CA LEU A 96 10.31 13.67 -1.07
C LEU A 96 11.56 12.89 -0.66
N LYS A 97 12.12 12.07 -1.54
CA LYS A 97 13.31 11.27 -1.24
C LYS A 97 14.56 12.18 -1.26
N ASP A 98 15.29 12.17 -0.16
CA ASP A 98 16.60 12.83 -0.03
C ASP A 98 17.68 12.18 -0.91
#